data_AF-A0A2V9F9P7-F1
#
_entry.id   AF-A0A2V9F9P7-F1
#
_cell.length_a   1.000
_cell.length_b   1.000
_cell.length_c   1.000
_cell.angle_alpha   90.00
_cell.angle_beta   90.00
_cell.angle_gamma   90.00
#
_symmetry.space_group_name_H-M   'P 1'
#
loop_
_entity.id
_entity.type
_entity.pdbx_description
1 polymer ?
#
loop_
_entity_poly.entity_id
_entity_poly.type
_entity_poly.pdbx_seq_one_letter_code
_entity_poly.pdbx_strand_id
1 'polypeptide(L)'
;APPVAVISYNFWRDRFNLDRLVNGKLVNLNGTVFTIVGVAQREFFGERVQSPPDFWLPLARQPEVMQRQSLLPQRDHYWLNLIGRLKPGITREQAQATLNTQLHQFYTAQAGPQLSPERLKEIHQAHIELKSGARGISWMRFVYSEPLHLL
;
A
#
# COMPACT_ATOMS: atom_id res chain seq x y z
N ALA A 1 -8.20 2.05 16.11
CA ALA A 1 -6.92 1.35 16.42
C ALA A 1 -6.05 2.25 17.29
N PRO A 2 -5.28 1.74 18.26
CA PRO A 2 -4.37 2.56 19.08
C PRO A 2 -3.35 3.36 18.24
N PRO A 3 -2.89 4.55 18.68
CA PRO A 3 -1.86 5.33 17.98
C PRO A 3 -0.47 4.76 18.28
N VAL A 4 -0.10 3.73 17.54
CA VAL A 4 1.20 3.04 17.68
C VAL A 4 2.04 3.18 16.42
N ALA A 5 3.36 3.13 16.56
CA ALA A 5 4.31 3.20 15.46
C ALA A 5 5.35 2.09 15.54
N VAL A 6 5.69 1.52 14.38
CA VAL A 6 6.95 0.81 14.19
C VAL A 6 7.90 1.78 13.48
N ILE A 7 9.14 1.90 13.95
CA ILE A 7 10.13 2.82 13.38
C ILE A 7 11.20 2.09 12.56
N SER A 8 11.80 2.76 11.59
CA SER A 8 12.93 2.22 10.82
C SER A 8 14.18 2.08 11.70
N TYR A 9 15.05 1.13 11.33
CA TYR A 9 16.35 0.98 11.99
C TYR A 9 17.18 2.27 11.91
N ASN A 10 17.15 2.97 10.76
CA ASN A 10 17.88 4.22 10.57
C ASN A 10 17.35 5.32 11.48
N PHE A 11 16.02 5.47 11.58
CA PHE A 11 15.42 6.44 12.49
C PHE A 11 15.76 6.15 13.95
N TRP A 12 15.73 4.87 14.37
CA TRP A 12 16.16 4.45 15.70
C TRP A 12 17.63 4.77 15.98
N ARG A 13 18.52 4.47 15.03
CA ARG A 13 19.95 4.79 15.13
C ARG A 13 20.18 6.30 15.27
N ASP A 14 19.56 7.08 14.40
CA ASP A 14 19.89 8.50 14.23
C ASP A 14 19.19 9.40 15.26
N ARG A 15 18.02 8.99 15.79
CA ARG A 15 17.21 9.79 16.71
C ARG A 15 17.19 9.28 18.15
N PHE A 16 17.46 8.00 18.34
CA PHE A 16 17.45 7.36 19.66
C PHE A 16 18.81 6.74 20.02
N ASN A 17 19.87 6.96 19.24
CA ASN A 17 21.21 6.40 19.48
C ASN A 17 21.20 4.89 19.75
N LEU A 18 20.37 4.14 19.03
CA LEU A 18 20.21 2.69 19.22
C LEU A 18 19.80 2.29 20.65
N ASP A 19 19.04 3.15 21.34
CA ASP A 19 18.54 2.86 22.68
C ASP A 19 17.64 1.61 22.70
N ARG A 20 18.07 0.58 23.43
CA ARG A 20 17.34 -0.68 23.56
C ARG A 20 16.01 -0.53 24.30
N LEU A 21 15.82 0.57 25.01
CA LEU A 21 14.59 0.94 25.73
C LEU A 21 13.67 1.85 24.89
N VAL A 22 13.81 1.86 23.56
CA VAL A 22 12.99 2.70 22.68
C VAL A 22 11.51 2.29 22.66
N ASN A 23 11.19 1.02 22.89
CA ASN A 23 9.80 0.56 22.96
C ASN A 23 9.09 1.21 24.16
N GLY A 24 7.90 1.74 23.94
CA GLY A 24 7.14 2.52 24.93
C GLY A 24 7.41 4.02 24.88
N LYS A 25 8.48 4.47 24.21
CA LYS A 25 8.73 5.90 24.00
C LYS A 25 7.73 6.50 23.03
N LEU A 26 7.60 7.83 23.10
CA LEU A 26 6.64 8.60 22.31
C LEU A 26 7.34 9.30 21.14
N VAL A 27 6.65 9.39 20.01
CA VAL A 27 7.00 10.24 18.87
C VAL A 27 5.81 11.10 18.49
N ASN A 28 6.06 12.37 18.19
CA ASN A 28 5.03 13.27 17.68
C ASN A 28 5.14 13.35 16.15
N LEU A 29 4.07 12.96 15.47
CA LEU A 29 3.94 13.03 14.02
C LEU A 29 2.78 13.96 13.70
N ASN A 30 3.09 15.12 13.12
CA ASN A 30 2.09 16.10 12.64
C ASN A 30 1.07 16.51 13.72
N GLY A 31 1.50 16.60 14.97
CA GLY A 31 0.66 16.97 16.13
C GLY A 31 0.03 15.78 16.85
N THR A 32 0.20 14.55 16.34
CA THR A 32 -0.36 13.34 16.93
C THR A 32 0.75 12.51 17.58
N VAL A 33 0.54 12.14 18.84
CA VAL A 33 1.49 11.32 19.60
C VAL A 33 1.25 9.84 19.33
N PHE A 34 2.32 9.13 18.96
CA PHE A 34 2.35 7.68 18.77
C PHE A 34 3.32 7.03 19.75
N THR A 35 2.94 5.86 20.27
CA THR A 35 3.83 5.01 21.06
C THR A 35 4.64 4.10 20.14
N ILE A 36 5.96 4.09 20.30
CA ILE A 36 6.82 3.14 19.59
C ILE A 36 6.59 1.75 20.18
N VAL A 37 6.19 0.80 19.33
CA VAL A 37 5.96 -0.60 19.73
C VAL A 37 6.96 -1.57 19.13
N GLY A 38 7.85 -1.09 18.25
CA GLY A 38 8.92 -1.90 17.69
C GLY A 38 9.80 -1.13 16.73
N VAL A 39 10.93 -1.75 16.40
CA VAL A 39 11.88 -1.28 15.39
C VAL A 39 11.93 -2.32 14.28
N ALA A 40 11.82 -1.88 13.03
CA ALA A 40 11.99 -2.76 11.87
C ALA A 40 13.44 -3.28 11.79
N GLN A 41 13.61 -4.47 11.21
CA GLN A 41 14.94 -5.04 10.98
C GLN A 41 15.78 -4.12 10.10
N ARG A 42 17.10 -4.15 10.27
CA ARG A 42 18.05 -3.28 9.56
C ARG A 42 17.94 -3.43 8.04
N GLU A 43 17.65 -4.63 7.58
CA GLU A 43 17.56 -5.01 6.16
C GLU A 43 16.16 -4.73 5.58
N PHE A 44 15.21 -4.27 6.40
CA PHE A 44 13.85 -3.96 5.97
C PHE A 44 13.70 -2.48 5.64
N PHE A 45 13.57 -2.18 4.35
CA PHE A 45 13.42 -0.82 3.81
C PHE A 45 11.96 -0.47 3.47
N GLY A 46 11.00 -1.29 3.92
CA GLY A 46 9.59 -1.14 3.55
C GLY A 46 9.26 -1.76 2.20
N GLU A 47 8.04 -1.51 1.73
CA GLU A 47 7.54 -2.06 0.48
C GLU A 47 7.93 -1.23 -0.75
N ARG A 48 8.35 0.03 -0.57
CA ARG A 48 8.70 0.96 -1.66
C ARG A 48 10.21 1.06 -1.80
N VAL A 49 10.72 0.74 -2.99
CA VAL A 49 12.17 0.69 -3.25
C VAL A 49 12.85 2.07 -3.17
N GLN A 50 12.17 3.15 -3.56
CA GLN A 50 12.79 4.47 -3.73
C GLN A 50 12.68 5.38 -2.51
N SER A 51 11.76 5.11 -1.59
CA SER A 51 11.46 5.99 -0.47
C SER A 51 11.11 5.12 0.74
N PRO A 52 12.14 4.54 1.39
CA PRO A 52 11.95 3.75 2.59
C PRO A 52 11.36 4.65 3.69
N PRO A 53 10.23 4.28 4.30
CA PRO A 53 9.61 5.11 5.33
C PRO A 53 10.35 4.99 6.66
N ASP A 54 10.33 6.06 7.44
CA ASP A 54 10.81 6.04 8.82
C ASP A 54 9.80 5.44 9.80
N PHE A 55 8.53 5.38 9.40
CA PHE A 55 7.43 4.95 10.26
C PHE A 55 6.44 4.07 9.50
N TRP A 56 5.99 2.99 10.14
CA TRP A 56 4.81 2.23 9.76
C TRP A 56 3.72 2.44 10.82
N LEU A 57 2.55 2.88 10.38
CA LEU A 57 1.44 3.29 11.23
C LEU A 57 0.18 2.52 10.86
N PRO A 58 -0.75 2.31 11.81
CA PRO A 58 -2.05 1.74 11.49
C PRO A 58 -2.79 2.58 10.45
N LEU A 59 -3.30 1.92 9.40
CA LEU A 59 -4.03 2.58 8.30
C LEU A 59 -5.17 3.48 8.78
N ALA A 60 -5.84 3.09 9.86
CA ALA A 60 -6.93 3.86 10.48
C ALA A 60 -6.49 5.22 11.05
N ARG A 61 -5.18 5.49 11.16
CA ARG A 61 -4.60 6.78 11.59
C ARG A 61 -4.19 7.69 10.44
N GLN A 62 -4.57 7.33 9.21
CA GLN A 62 -4.33 8.15 8.03
C GLN A 62 -4.84 9.60 8.17
N PRO A 63 -6.05 9.88 8.70
CA PRO A 63 -6.56 11.25 8.79
C PRO A 63 -5.65 12.15 9.63
N GLU A 64 -5.20 11.67 10.78
CA GLU A 64 -4.38 12.42 11.74
C GLU A 64 -2.98 12.70 11.18
N VAL A 65 -2.36 11.70 10.56
CA VAL A 65 -0.99 11.83 10.04
C VAL A 65 -0.95 12.69 8.79
N MET A 66 -1.94 12.53 7.90
CA MET A 66 -1.99 13.29 6.64
C MET A 66 -2.74 14.61 6.76
N GLN A 67 -3.24 14.95 7.95
CA GLN A 67 -3.99 16.17 8.25
C GLN A 67 -5.13 16.43 7.24
N ARG A 68 -5.87 15.38 6.90
CA ARG A 68 -6.96 15.42 5.91
C ARG A 68 -8.09 14.48 6.30
N GLN A 69 -9.24 14.60 5.65
CA GLN A 69 -10.35 13.67 5.85
C GLN A 69 -9.93 12.22 5.55
N SER A 70 -10.65 11.28 6.17
CA SER A 70 -10.40 9.86 5.95
C SER A 70 -10.66 9.48 4.50
N LEU A 71 -9.68 8.83 3.89
CA LEU A 71 -9.80 8.24 2.56
C LEU A 71 -10.38 6.83 2.59
N LEU A 72 -10.46 6.19 3.77
CA LEU A 72 -11.00 4.83 3.89
C LEU A 72 -12.46 4.66 3.40
N PRO A 73 -13.39 5.60 3.65
CA PRO A 73 -14.75 5.48 3.12
C PRO A 73 -14.87 5.84 1.63
N GLN A 74 -13.84 6.45 1.02
CA GLN A 74 -13.87 6.90 -0.38
C GLN A 74 -13.58 5.70 -1.29
N ARG A 75 -14.64 5.14 -1.90
CA ARG A 75 -14.56 3.91 -2.72
C ARG A 75 -13.94 4.12 -4.10
N ASP A 76 -13.87 5.37 -4.54
CA ASP A 76 -13.36 5.84 -5.83
C ASP A 76 -11.92 6.35 -5.74
N HIS A 77 -11.28 6.24 -4.57
CA HIS A 77 -9.93 6.71 -4.34
C HIS A 77 -8.91 5.56 -4.32
N TYR A 78 -8.07 5.48 -5.35
CA TYR A 78 -7.05 4.43 -5.51
C TYR A 78 -5.67 4.87 -4.98
N TRP A 79 -5.52 4.96 -3.66
CA TRP A 79 -4.30 5.47 -3.02
C TRP A 79 -3.47 4.41 -2.29
N LEU A 80 -3.98 3.17 -2.23
CA LEU A 80 -3.33 2.06 -1.54
C LEU A 80 -2.62 1.14 -2.52
N ASN A 81 -1.44 0.70 -2.10
CA ASN A 81 -0.77 -0.43 -2.72
C ASN A 81 -1.23 -1.72 -2.04
N LEU A 82 -1.61 -2.72 -2.83
CA LEU A 82 -2.03 -4.03 -2.34
C LEU A 82 -0.92 -5.06 -2.58
N ILE A 83 -0.55 -5.77 -1.51
CA ILE A 83 0.39 -6.89 -1.58
C ILE A 83 -0.29 -8.09 -0.96
N GLY A 84 -0.30 -9.19 -1.68
CA GLY A 84 -0.87 -10.46 -1.23
C GLY A 84 0.19 -11.57 -1.20
N ARG A 85 -0.05 -12.58 -0.37
CA ARG A 85 0.73 -13.82 -0.36
C ARG A 85 -0.12 -14.92 -0.98
N LEU A 86 0.41 -15.59 -2.00
CA LEU A 86 -0.26 -16.76 -2.57
C LEU A 86 -0.30 -17.89 -1.55
N LYS A 87 -1.41 -18.63 -1.54
CA LYS A 87 -1.49 -19.89 -0.80
C LYS A 87 -0.52 -20.90 -1.45
N PRO A 88 0.07 -21.82 -0.66
CA PRO A 88 0.91 -22.89 -1.22
C PRO A 88 0.19 -23.65 -2.34
N GLY A 89 0.89 -23.93 -3.43
CA GLY A 89 0.34 -24.65 -4.59
C GLY A 89 -0.50 -23.83 -5.56
N ILE A 90 -0.81 -22.56 -5.25
CA ILE A 90 -1.53 -21.67 -6.16
C ILE A 90 -0.54 -20.90 -7.03
N THR A 91 -0.71 -21.02 -8.34
CA THR A 91 0.07 -20.23 -9.30
C THR A 91 -0.43 -18.78 -9.34
N ARG A 92 0.44 -17.87 -9.77
CA ARG A 92 0.08 -16.46 -9.92
C ARG A 92 -1.01 -16.28 -10.97
N GLU A 93 -0.97 -17.06 -12.04
CA GLU A 93 -1.90 -17.03 -13.16
C GLU A 93 -3.30 -17.46 -12.71
N GLN A 94 -3.41 -18.49 -11.87
CA GLN A 94 -4.68 -18.88 -11.23
C GLN A 94 -5.22 -17.77 -10.32
N ALA A 95 -4.37 -17.20 -9.46
CA ALA A 95 -4.78 -16.12 -8.57
C ALA A 95 -5.22 -14.86 -9.35
N GLN A 96 -4.52 -14.54 -10.43
CA GLN A 96 -4.86 -13.44 -11.32
C GLN A 96 -6.22 -13.68 -11.99
N ALA A 97 -6.48 -14.88 -12.50
CA ALA A 97 -7.78 -15.21 -13.08
C ALA A 97 -8.92 -15.03 -12.06
N THR A 98 -8.75 -15.54 -10.83
CA THR A 98 -9.74 -15.38 -9.75
C THR A 98 -10.00 -13.91 -9.42
N LEU A 99 -8.94 -13.09 -9.28
CA LEU A 99 -9.08 -11.66 -8.98
C LEU A 99 -9.78 -10.90 -10.11
N ASN A 100 -9.52 -11.24 -11.36
CA ASN A 100 -10.19 -10.62 -12.50
C ASN A 100 -11.69 -10.96 -12.54
N THR A 101 -12.06 -12.21 -12.24
CA THR A 101 -13.48 -12.57 -12.09
C THR A 101 -14.16 -11.76 -10.99
N GLN A 102 -13.51 -11.61 -9.83
CA GLN A 102 -14.05 -10.81 -8.72
C GLN A 102 -14.14 -9.33 -9.07
N LEU A 103 -13.17 -8.79 -9.81
CA LEU A 103 -13.19 -7.40 -10.28
C LEU A 103 -14.39 -7.14 -11.20
N HIS A 104 -14.63 -8.02 -12.16
CA HIS A 104 -15.77 -7.90 -13.08
C HIS A 104 -17.09 -7.97 -12.31
N GLN A 105 -17.23 -8.92 -11.38
CA GLN A 105 -18.42 -9.01 -10.52
C GLN A 105 -18.63 -7.75 -9.68
N PHE A 106 -17.54 -7.20 -9.12
CA PHE A 106 -17.58 -5.98 -8.33
C PHE A 106 -18.05 -4.78 -9.16
N TYR A 107 -17.50 -4.56 -10.35
CA TYR A 107 -17.91 -3.45 -11.20
C TYR A 107 -19.33 -3.62 -11.76
N THR A 108 -19.75 -4.84 -12.09
CA THR A 108 -21.13 -5.12 -12.51
C THR A 108 -22.11 -4.81 -11.37
N ALA A 109 -21.79 -5.22 -10.14
CA ALA A 109 -22.62 -4.94 -8.97
C ALA A 109 -22.73 -3.43 -8.67
N GLN A 110 -21.66 -2.66 -8.92
CA GLN A 110 -21.66 -1.20 -8.72
C GLN A 110 -22.42 -0.44 -9.80
N ALA A 111 -22.46 -0.93 -11.04
CA ALA A 111 -23.14 -0.25 -12.13
C ALA A 111 -24.68 -0.26 -11.98
N GLY A 112 -25.22 -1.13 -11.12
CA GLY A 112 -26.66 -1.25 -10.90
C GLY A 112 -27.39 -1.96 -12.05
N PRO A 113 -28.73 -1.97 -12.04
CA PRO A 113 -29.54 -2.81 -12.93
C PRO A 113 -29.58 -2.33 -14.40
N GLN A 114 -29.17 -1.09 -14.68
CA GLN A 114 -29.17 -0.52 -16.04
C GLN A 114 -27.74 -0.29 -16.50
N LEU A 115 -27.18 -1.29 -17.18
CA LEU A 115 -25.84 -1.26 -17.75
C LEU A 115 -25.90 -0.86 -19.23
N SER A 116 -25.25 0.25 -19.59
CA SER A 116 -25.06 0.59 -21.00
C SER A 116 -24.08 -0.38 -21.68
N PRO A 117 -24.16 -0.57 -23.00
CA PRO A 117 -23.19 -1.38 -23.75
C PRO A 117 -21.74 -0.91 -23.56
N GLU A 118 -21.53 0.41 -23.47
CA GLU A 118 -20.22 1.02 -23.24
C GLU A 118 -19.67 0.61 -21.87
N ARG A 119 -20.50 0.68 -20.83
CA ARG A 119 -20.08 0.31 -19.48
C ARG A 119 -19.77 -1.18 -19.36
N LEU A 120 -20.55 -2.04 -20.02
CA LEU A 120 -20.24 -3.48 -20.10
C LEU A 120 -18.88 -3.72 -20.75
N LYS A 121 -18.59 -3.03 -21.85
CA LYS A 121 -17.30 -3.13 -22.54
C LYS A 121 -16.14 -2.70 -21.63
N GLU A 122 -16.28 -1.59 -20.91
CA GLU A 122 -15.27 -1.13 -19.94
C GLU A 122 -15.01 -2.18 -18.85
N ILE A 123 -16.07 -2.77 -18.29
CA ILE A 123 -15.96 -3.81 -17.25
C ILE A 123 -15.21 -5.02 -17.81
N HIS A 124 -15.55 -5.49 -19.00
CA HIS A 124 -14.87 -6.62 -19.63
C HIS A 124 -13.40 -6.35 -19.94
N GLN A 125 -13.04 -5.10 -20.25
CA GLN A 125 -11.67 -4.68 -20.50
C GLN A 125 -10.86 -4.46 -19.22
N ALA A 126 -11.52 -4.24 -18.07
CA ALA A 126 -10.84 -4.04 -16.81
C ALA A 126 -10.04 -5.29 -16.42
N HIS A 127 -8.76 -5.10 -16.07
CA HIS A 127 -7.86 -6.19 -15.75
C HIS A 127 -6.90 -5.83 -14.61
N ILE A 128 -6.72 -6.76 -13.67
CA ILE A 128 -5.63 -6.72 -12.68
C ILE A 128 -4.54 -7.67 -13.15
N GLU A 129 -3.33 -7.13 -13.31
CA GLU A 129 -2.13 -7.92 -13.50
C GLU A 129 -1.41 -8.14 -12.17
N LEU A 130 -1.13 -9.39 -11.83
CA LEU A 130 -0.30 -9.72 -10.68
C LEU A 130 1.18 -9.71 -11.07
N LYS A 131 1.96 -8.92 -10.36
CA LYS A 131 3.43 -8.92 -10.44
C LYS A 131 4.01 -9.53 -9.18
N SER A 132 5.20 -10.14 -9.30
CA SER A 132 5.93 -10.64 -8.14
C SER A 132 6.32 -9.47 -7.23
N GLY A 133 5.88 -9.52 -5.96
CA GLY A 133 6.24 -8.54 -4.93
C GLY A 133 7.57 -8.84 -4.24
N ALA A 134 8.33 -9.86 -4.67
CA ALA A 134 9.56 -10.30 -4.00
C ALA A 134 10.65 -9.22 -3.89
N ARG A 135 10.58 -8.18 -4.72
CA ARG A 135 11.52 -7.04 -4.72
C ARG A 135 10.86 -5.72 -4.32
N GLY A 136 9.69 -5.79 -3.68
CA GLY A 136 8.87 -4.63 -3.35
C GLY A 136 8.19 -4.00 -4.57
N ILE A 137 7.55 -2.86 -4.33
CA ILE A 137 6.83 -2.05 -5.30
C ILE A 137 7.76 -0.95 -5.80
N SER A 138 7.93 -0.89 -7.11
CA SER A 138 8.74 0.14 -7.78
C SER A 138 7.92 0.88 -8.82
N TRP A 139 7.72 2.19 -8.60
CA TRP A 139 7.04 3.08 -9.54
C TRP A 139 7.90 3.44 -10.77
N MET A 140 9.22 3.20 -10.73
CA MET A 140 10.11 3.40 -11.90
C MET A 140 9.69 2.54 -13.10
N ARG A 141 9.08 1.38 -12.87
CA ARG A 141 8.62 0.51 -13.95
C ARG A 141 7.37 1.04 -14.66
N PHE A 142 6.66 1.99 -14.04
CA PHE A 142 5.55 2.74 -14.64
C PHE A 142 6.02 4.05 -15.27
N VAL A 143 7.02 4.73 -14.66
CA VAL A 143 7.52 6.03 -15.13
C VAL A 143 8.51 5.90 -16.30
N TYR A 144 9.31 4.81 -16.33
CA TYR A 144 10.31 4.57 -17.38
C TYR A 144 9.93 3.42 -18.34
N SER A 145 8.66 3.00 -18.35
CA SER A 145 8.15 2.08 -19.37
C SER A 145 7.82 2.75 -20.70
N GLU A 146 7.83 4.09 -20.75
CA GLU A 146 7.71 4.82 -22.02
C GLU A 146 9.10 5.04 -22.64
N PRO A 147 9.25 4.83 -23.96
CA PRO A 147 10.52 5.00 -24.64
C PRO A 147 11.02 6.44 -24.50
N LEU A 148 12.34 6.58 -24.43
CA LEU A 148 13.02 7.87 -24.39
C LEU A 148 12.68 8.66 -25.67
N HIS A 149 11.87 9.71 -25.56
CA HIS A 149 11.69 10.68 -26.64
C HIS A 149 12.90 11.63 -26.62
N LEU A 150 13.89 11.36 -27.46
CA LEU A 150 14.91 12.35 -27.81
C LEU A 150 14.24 13.36 -28.77
N LEU A 151 14.22 14.63 -28.38
CA LEU A 151 13.89 15.77 -29.24
C LEU A 151 15.13 16.21 -30.02
#